data_AF-A0A705CUK6-F1
#
_entry.id   AF-A0A705CUK6-F1
#
_cell.length_a   1.000
_cell.length_b   1.000
_cell.length_c   1.000
_cell.angle_alpha   90.00
_cell.angle_beta   90.00
_cell.angle_gamma   90.00
#
_symmetry.space_group_name_H-M   'P 1'
#
loop_
_entity.id
_entity.type
_entity.pdbx_description
1 polymer ?
#
loop_
_entity_poly.entity_id
_entity_poly.type
_entity_poly.pdbx_seq_one_letter_code
_entity_poly.pdbx_strand_id
1 'polypeptide(L)'
;MSVATGTGFIALAGVAAEFGVVMLMYLRHAIDAHPELSRKETFTPEGLDEALYHGAVLRVRPKAMTVAVIIAGLLPILWGTGAGSEVMSRIAAPMIGGMITAPLLSLFIIPAAYKLIWLRRHKKSVS
;
A
#
# COMPACT_ATOMS: atom_id res chain seq x y z
N MET A 1 -23.37 12.30 -4.11
CA MET A 1 -22.61 11.71 -2.98
C MET A 1 -23.18 12.29 -1.68
N SER A 2 -23.34 11.47 -0.63
CA SER A 2 -23.75 11.97 0.70
C SER A 2 -22.53 12.39 1.53
N VAL A 3 -22.72 13.27 2.52
CA VAL A 3 -21.65 13.67 3.46
C VAL A 3 -21.04 12.44 4.16
N ALA A 4 -21.88 11.48 4.55
CA ALA A 4 -21.48 10.21 5.15
C ALA A 4 -20.57 9.37 4.24
N THR A 5 -20.88 9.31 2.94
CA THR A 5 -20.01 8.61 1.98
C THR A 5 -18.70 9.37 1.78
N GLY A 6 -18.75 10.70 1.77
CA GLY A 6 -17.56 11.56 1.67
C GLY A 6 -16.59 11.38 2.84
N THR A 7 -17.10 11.32 4.08
CA THR A 7 -16.27 11.03 5.26
C THR A 7 -15.64 9.64 5.20
N GLY A 8 -16.38 8.63 4.71
CA GLY A 8 -15.83 7.29 4.46
C GLY A 8 -14.66 7.30 3.46
N PHE A 9 -14.75 8.07 2.37
CA PHE A 9 -13.65 8.23 1.41
C PHE A 9 -12.44 8.96 1.98
N ILE A 10 -12.65 9.98 2.82
CA ILE A 10 -11.54 10.69 3.48
C ILE A 10 -10.81 9.75 4.44
N ALA A 11 -11.53 8.98 5.25
CA ALA A 11 -10.95 7.97 6.12
C ALA A 11 -10.15 6.93 5.31
N LEU A 12 -10.74 6.43 4.21
CA LEU A 12 -10.07 5.50 3.31
C LEU A 12 -8.78 6.09 2.72
N ALA A 13 -8.78 7.37 2.33
CA ALA A 13 -7.60 8.02 1.76
C ALA A 13 -6.42 8.02 2.76
N GLY A 14 -6.69 8.25 4.05
CA GLY A 14 -5.69 8.14 5.11
C GLY A 14 -5.10 6.73 5.22
N VAL A 15 -5.96 5.71 5.25
CA VAL A 15 -5.54 4.29 5.31
C VAL A 15 -4.76 3.88 4.06
N ALA A 16 -5.16 4.35 2.88
CA ALA A 16 -4.44 4.11 1.63
C ALA A 16 -3.06 4.77 1.64
N ALA A 17 -2.96 6.01 2.16
CA ALA A 17 -1.69 6.70 2.33
C ALA A 17 -0.77 5.97 3.30
N GLU A 18 -1.30 5.43 4.41
CA GLU A 18 -0.57 4.59 5.36
C GLU A 18 0.03 3.37 4.67
N PHE A 19 -0.77 2.62 3.89
CA PHE A 19 -0.23 1.48 3.13
C PHE A 19 0.89 1.90 2.17
N GLY A 20 0.79 3.09 1.59
CA GLY A 20 1.81 3.61 0.70
C GLY A 20 3.11 3.94 1.40
N VAL A 21 3.05 4.72 2.49
CA VAL A 21 4.21 5.12 3.29
C VAL A 21 4.87 3.90 3.92
N VAL A 22 4.06 3.02 4.53
CA VAL A 22 4.55 1.78 5.09
C VAL A 22 5.26 1.03 3.99
N MET A 23 4.68 0.85 2.78
CA MET A 23 5.28 0.14 1.64
C MET A 23 6.62 0.74 1.17
N LEU A 24 6.75 2.06 1.13
CA LEU A 24 8.00 2.71 0.76
C LEU A 24 9.11 2.46 1.78
N MET A 25 8.79 2.42 3.08
CA MET A 25 9.78 2.27 4.14
C MET A 25 10.61 0.99 4.03
N TYR A 26 10.00 -0.19 3.94
CA TYR A 26 10.71 -1.46 3.74
C TYR A 26 11.30 -1.61 2.34
N LEU A 27 10.74 -1.02 1.27
CA LEU A 27 11.46 -1.05 -0.01
C LEU A 27 12.78 -0.30 0.11
N ARG A 28 12.76 0.83 0.83
CA ARG A 28 13.97 1.56 1.20
C ARG A 28 14.88 0.72 2.10
N HIS A 29 14.38 0.10 3.17
CA HIS A 29 15.21 -0.74 4.04
C HIS A 29 15.81 -1.95 3.28
N ALA A 30 15.06 -2.55 2.36
CA ALA A 30 15.55 -3.66 1.54
C ALA A 30 16.71 -3.20 0.65
N ILE A 31 16.63 -2.00 0.07
CA ILE A 31 17.73 -1.44 -0.73
C ILE A 31 18.90 -0.99 0.14
N ASP A 32 18.64 -0.39 1.31
CA ASP A 32 19.67 0.03 2.25
C ASP A 32 20.44 -1.18 2.82
N ALA A 33 19.82 -2.37 2.85
CA ALA A 33 20.47 -3.64 3.19
C ALA A 33 21.42 -4.17 2.09
N HIS A 34 21.33 -3.61 0.88
CA HIS A 34 22.13 -3.97 -0.29
C HIS A 34 22.97 -2.76 -0.76
N PRO A 35 24.05 -2.42 -0.03
CA PRO A 35 24.90 -1.26 -0.35
C PRO A 35 25.55 -1.32 -1.75
N GLU A 36 25.66 -2.51 -2.34
CA GLU A 36 26.06 -2.76 -3.72
C GLU A 36 25.11 -2.14 -4.75
N LEU A 37 23.81 -2.03 -4.45
CA LEU A 37 22.87 -1.37 -5.35
C LEU A 37 23.13 0.14 -5.40
N SER A 38 23.54 0.72 -4.26
CA SER A 38 23.79 2.17 -4.13
C SER A 38 25.02 2.66 -4.90
N ARG A 39 25.93 1.75 -5.27
CA ARG A 39 27.13 2.06 -6.06
C ARG A 39 26.89 1.76 -7.53
N LYS A 40 27.19 2.73 -8.40
CA LYS A 40 26.98 2.60 -9.85
C LYS A 40 27.74 1.42 -10.47
N GLU A 41 28.94 1.16 -9.98
CA GLU A 41 29.83 0.10 -10.51
C GLU A 41 29.32 -1.31 -10.22
N THR A 42 28.57 -1.47 -9.13
CA THR A 42 28.04 -2.76 -8.66
C THR A 42 26.54 -2.89 -8.87
N PHE A 43 25.89 -1.86 -9.44
CA PHE A 43 24.47 -1.86 -9.69
C PHE A 43 24.09 -2.84 -10.81
N THR A 44 23.18 -3.77 -10.49
CA THR A 44 22.57 -4.69 -11.45
C THR A 44 21.05 -4.61 -11.39
N PRO A 45 20.34 -4.61 -12.54
CA PRO A 45 18.88 -4.68 -12.57
C PRO A 45 18.33 -5.92 -11.85
N GLU A 46 19.04 -7.04 -11.92
CA GLU A 46 18.66 -8.31 -11.29
C GLU A 46 18.75 -8.22 -9.76
N GLY A 47 19.81 -7.62 -9.22
CA GLY A 47 19.95 -7.41 -7.77
C GLY A 47 18.89 -6.45 -7.22
N LEU A 48 18.48 -5.45 -8.01
CA LEU A 48 17.37 -4.56 -7.65
C LEU A 48 16.05 -5.35 -7.56
N ASP A 49 15.79 -6.25 -8.50
CA ASP A 49 14.59 -7.08 -8.49
C ASP A 49 14.53 -8.03 -7.29
N GLU A 50 15.67 -8.64 -6.94
CA GLU A 50 15.76 -9.51 -5.77
C GLU A 50 15.51 -8.74 -4.46
N ALA A 51 16.13 -7.57 -4.29
CA ALA A 51 15.92 -6.70 -3.15
C ALA A 51 14.45 -6.23 -3.03
N LEU A 52 13.85 -5.81 -4.14
CA LEU A 52 12.46 -5.37 -4.16
C LEU A 52 11.49 -6.53 -3.89
N TYR A 53 11.77 -7.73 -4.40
CA TYR A 53 10.97 -8.92 -4.15
C TYR A 53 11.00 -9.28 -2.66
N HIS A 54 12.19 -9.33 -2.06
CA HIS A 54 12.34 -9.63 -0.64
C HIS A 54 11.61 -8.59 0.24
N GLY A 55 11.79 -7.30 -0.06
CA GLY A 55 11.09 -6.21 0.65
C GLY A 55 9.57 -6.20 0.45
N ALA A 56 9.07 -6.68 -0.69
CA ALA A 56 7.65 -6.77 -0.98
C ALA A 56 6.97 -7.97 -0.29
N VAL A 57 7.60 -9.15 -0.29
CA VAL A 57 7.03 -10.37 0.31
C VAL A 57 6.85 -10.23 1.82
N LEU A 58 7.79 -9.57 2.51
CA LEU A 58 7.71 -9.32 3.95
C LEU A 58 6.45 -8.55 4.39
N ARG A 59 5.77 -7.88 3.45
CA ARG A 59 4.57 -7.07 3.70
C ARG A 59 3.27 -7.82 3.58
N VAL A 60 3.26 -8.97 2.91
CA VAL A 60 2.01 -9.67 2.58
C VAL A 60 1.27 -10.06 3.86
N ARG A 61 2.00 -10.63 4.84
CA ARG A 61 1.42 -11.03 6.13
C ARG A 61 0.94 -9.82 6.95
N PRO A 62 1.74 -8.76 7.19
CA PRO A 62 1.27 -7.55 7.87
C PRO A 62 0.08 -6.88 7.18
N LYS A 63 0.11 -6.71 5.85
CA LYS A 63 -1.02 -6.10 5.12
C LYS A 63 -2.28 -6.96 5.22
N ALA A 64 -2.16 -8.28 5.06
CA ALA A 64 -3.30 -9.18 5.19
C ALA A 64 -3.94 -9.11 6.59
N MET A 65 -3.14 -9.00 7.65
CA MET A 65 -3.63 -8.83 9.02
C MET A 65 -4.46 -7.55 9.16
N THR A 66 -3.95 -6.41 8.70
CA THR A 66 -4.67 -5.13 8.78
C THR A 66 -5.97 -5.17 7.98
N VAL A 67 -5.94 -5.74 6.76
CA VAL A 67 -7.12 -5.89 5.92
C VAL A 67 -8.18 -6.75 6.59
N ALA A 68 -7.78 -7.89 7.15
CA ALA A 68 -8.69 -8.80 7.85
C ALA A 68 -9.37 -8.12 9.03
N VAL A 69 -8.61 -7.40 9.88
CA VAL A 69 -9.15 -6.72 11.06
C VAL A 69 -10.12 -5.60 10.67
N ILE A 70 -9.77 -4.78 9.67
CA ILE A 70 -10.64 -3.68 9.24
C ILE A 70 -11.92 -4.21 8.62
N ILE A 71 -11.84 -5.21 7.72
CA ILE A 71 -13.04 -5.81 7.12
C ILE A 71 -13.90 -6.46 8.21
N ALA A 72 -13.32 -7.25 9.11
CA ALA A 72 -14.06 -7.91 10.18
C ALA A 72 -14.73 -6.92 11.14
N GLY A 73 -14.08 -5.79 11.45
CA GLY A 73 -14.64 -4.74 12.31
C GLY A 73 -15.74 -3.91 11.65
N LEU A 74 -15.68 -3.73 10.33
CA LEU A 74 -16.67 -2.95 9.58
C LEU A 74 -17.85 -3.78 9.08
N LEU A 75 -17.70 -5.09 8.95
CA LEU A 75 -18.73 -5.99 8.44
C LEU A 75 -20.06 -5.90 9.21
N PRO A 76 -20.07 -5.89 10.58
CA PRO A 76 -21.32 -5.74 11.34
C PRO A 76 -21.96 -4.36 11.16
N ILE A 77 -21.15 -3.32 10.95
CA ILE A 77 -21.64 -1.95 10.72
C ILE A 77 -22.31 -1.84 9.35
N LEU A 78 -21.80 -2.58 8.36
CA LEU A 78 -22.36 -2.60 7.00
C LEU A 78 -23.75 -3.25 6.97
N TRP A 79 -23.93 -4.36 7.69
CA TRP A 79 -25.17 -5.16 7.71
C TRP A 79 -26.11 -4.89 8.87
N GLY A 80 -25.67 -4.09 9.86
CA GLY A 80 -26.46 -3.81 11.05
C GLY A 80 -27.80 -3.18 10.69
N THR A 81 -28.88 -3.72 11.26
CA THR A 81 -30.24 -3.17 11.13
C THR A 81 -30.62 -2.44 12.41
N GLY A 82 -31.10 -1.21 12.31
CA GLY A 82 -31.50 -0.41 13.49
C GLY A 82 -31.42 1.09 13.24
N ALA A 83 -31.77 1.89 14.24
CA ALA A 83 -31.68 3.34 14.16
C ALA A 83 -30.23 3.80 13.85
N GLY A 84 -30.05 4.68 12.87
CA GLY A 84 -28.73 5.19 12.46
C GLY A 84 -27.90 4.28 11.56
N SER A 85 -28.35 3.04 11.31
CA SER A 85 -27.66 2.09 10.42
C SER A 85 -27.45 2.62 9.00
N GLU A 86 -28.44 3.34 8.46
CA GLU A 86 -28.37 3.91 7.11
C GLU A 86 -27.21 4.88 6.95
N VAL A 87 -26.91 5.69 7.96
CA VAL A 87 -25.80 6.64 7.93
C VAL A 87 -24.47 5.91 8.11
N MET A 88 -24.40 4.99 9.08
CA MET A 88 -23.17 4.26 9.39
C MET A 88 -22.72 3.33 8.26
N SER A 89 -23.66 2.64 7.62
CA SER A 89 -23.38 1.78 6.45
C SER A 89 -22.84 2.60 5.27
N ARG A 90 -23.35 3.83 5.05
CA ARG A 90 -22.84 4.74 4.01
C ARG A 90 -21.41 5.25 4.28
N ILE A 91 -20.98 5.29 5.55
CA ILE A 91 -19.59 5.63 5.94
C ILE A 91 -18.68 4.40 5.77
N ALA A 92 -19.15 3.21 6.16
CA ALA A 92 -18.37 1.97 6.15
C ALA A 92 -18.16 1.41 4.72
N ALA A 93 -19.14 1.55 3.83
CA ALA A 93 -19.09 0.94 2.50
C ALA A 93 -17.86 1.37 1.65
N PRO A 94 -17.51 2.67 1.54
CA PRO A 94 -16.28 3.09 0.85
C PRO A 94 -15.02 2.48 1.46
N MET A 95 -14.94 2.41 2.79
CA MET A 95 -13.78 1.86 3.47
C MET A 95 -13.60 0.37 3.14
N ILE A 96 -14.67 -0.44 3.20
CA ILE A 96 -14.59 -1.87 2.87
C ILE A 96 -14.14 -2.07 1.41
N GLY A 97 -14.74 -1.34 0.46
CA GLY A 97 -14.36 -1.44 -0.96
C GLY A 97 -12.90 -1.02 -1.20
N GLY A 98 -12.47 0.05 -0.56
CA GLY A 98 -11.08 0.53 -0.65
C GLY A 98 -10.08 -0.40 0.03
N MET A 99 -10.47 -1.09 1.10
CA MET A 99 -9.64 -2.05 1.81
C MET A 99 -9.35 -3.31 1.01
N ILE A 100 -10.14 -3.62 -0.01
CA ILE A 100 -9.84 -4.71 -0.95
C ILE A 100 -8.81 -4.23 -1.98
N THR A 101 -9.01 -3.02 -2.52
CA THR A 101 -8.26 -2.54 -3.68
C THR A 101 -6.94 -1.85 -3.30
N ALA A 102 -6.91 -1.02 -2.25
CA ALA A 102 -5.73 -0.24 -1.88
C ALA A 102 -4.52 -1.09 -1.45
N PRO A 103 -4.65 -2.17 -0.65
CA PRO A 103 -3.53 -3.03 -0.31
C PRO A 103 -2.98 -3.79 -1.53
N LEU A 104 -3.87 -4.26 -2.41
CA LEU A 104 -3.48 -4.93 -3.65
C LEU A 104 -2.74 -3.96 -4.57
N LEU A 105 -3.33 -2.81 -4.89
CA LEU A 105 -2.71 -1.80 -5.73
C LEU A 105 -1.38 -1.31 -5.13
N SER A 106 -1.32 -1.09 -3.81
CA SER A 106 -0.06 -0.67 -3.17
C SER A 106 1.01 -1.76 -3.17
N LEU A 107 0.65 -3.05 -3.19
CA LEU A 107 1.61 -4.15 -3.32
C LEU A 107 2.22 -4.22 -4.73
N PHE A 108 1.47 -3.90 -5.77
CA PHE A 108 1.96 -3.98 -7.16
C PHE A 108 2.53 -2.65 -7.67
N ILE A 109 1.79 -1.55 -7.50
CA ILE A 109 2.13 -0.26 -8.10
C ILE A 109 3.36 0.36 -7.43
N ILE A 110 3.48 0.26 -6.10
CA ILE A 110 4.59 0.93 -5.41
C ILE A 110 5.94 0.32 -5.74
N PRO A 111 6.15 -1.02 -5.69
CA PRO A 111 7.42 -1.60 -6.13
C PRO A 111 7.74 -1.30 -7.60
N ALA A 112 6.74 -1.38 -8.49
CA ALA A 112 6.94 -1.09 -9.91
C ALA A 112 7.34 0.37 -10.16
N ALA A 113 6.66 1.32 -9.52
CA ALA A 113 7.00 2.74 -9.60
C ALA A 113 8.37 3.01 -8.98
N TYR A 114 8.67 2.38 -7.84
CA TYR A 114 9.96 2.52 -7.17
C TYR A 114 11.11 2.02 -8.06
N LYS A 115 10.98 0.82 -8.65
CA LYS A 115 11.92 0.25 -9.62
C LYS A 115 12.17 1.22 -10.78
N LEU A 116 11.09 1.74 -11.39
CA LEU A 116 11.19 2.66 -12.53
C LEU A 116 11.95 3.94 -12.17
N ILE A 117 11.66 4.53 -11.01
CA ILE A 117 12.36 5.73 -10.53
C ILE A 117 13.84 5.44 -10.30
N TRP A 118 14.16 4.29 -9.71
CA TRP A 118 15.53 3.88 -9.42
C TRP A 118 16.36 3.67 -10.68
N LEU A 119 15.81 2.95 -11.67
CA LEU A 119 16.44 2.73 -12.97
C LEU A 119 16.68 4.05 -13.72
N ARG A 120 15.73 4.99 -13.66
CA ARG A 120 15.88 6.32 -14.28
C ARG A 120 17.00 7.15 -13.63
N ARG A 121 17.16 7.08 -12.30
CA ARG A 121 18.24 7.77 -11.59
C ARG A 121 19.62 7.25 -12.00
N HIS A 122 19.76 5.93 -12.17
CA HIS A 122 21.02 5.32 -12.56
C HIS A 122 21.34 5.57 -14.05
N LYS A 123 20.32 5.54 -14.93
CA LYS A 123 20.51 5.83 -16.37
C LYS A 123 20.94 7.27 -16.66
N LYS A 124 20.36 8.26 -15.95
CA LYS A 124 20.72 9.70 -16.12
C LYS A 124 22.14 10.04 -15.70
N SER A 125 22.79 9.19 -14.92
CA SER A 125 24.15 9.46 -14.48
C SER A 125 25.23 8.93 -15.45
N VAL A 126 24.83 8.20 -16.50
CA VAL A 126 25.74 7.58 -17.48
C VAL A 126 25.82 8.41 -18.78
N SER A 127 24.93 9.40 -18.95
CA SER A 127 25.01 10.43 -20.00
C SER A 127 25.63 11.72 -19.46
#